data_AF-A0A355WCX2-F1
#
_entry.id   AF-A0A355WCX2-F1
#
_cell.length_a   1.000
_cell.length_b   1.000
_cell.length_c   1.000
_cell.angle_alpha   90.00
_cell.angle_beta   90.00
_cell.angle_gamma   90.00
#
_symmetry.space_group_name_H-M   'P 1'
#
loop_
_entity.id
_entity.type
_entity.pdbx_description
1 polymer ?
#
loop_
_entity_poly.entity_id
_entity_poly.type
_entity_poly.pdbx_seq_one_letter_code
_entity_poly.pdbx_strand_id
1 'polypeptide(L)'
;MYMCYCDLNHDAIINQMNHYDDVYGVEKLKRIFFDVKNSIYYDTFTSMQRASETLVMGRGNNIDKNILLYTLLKLGEFDCHIKCALVTDNTKRLISRSNKEISWYYVEVSYFGRAIILDASFDSGFMRAAGIECKGNDKDYDFSCYCTNDGRKLFNVRKRLVENKEEELDLNGYIPSRVAM
;
A
#
# COMPACT_ATOMS: atom_id res chain seq x y z
N MET A 1 3.01 -11.40 9.49
CA MET A 1 1.68 -11.82 8.96
C MET A 1 1.45 -11.52 7.47
N TYR A 2 1.75 -10.34 6.91
CA TYR A 2 1.39 -9.98 5.51
C TYR A 2 2.32 -10.52 4.40
N MET A 3 3.47 -11.09 4.77
CA MET A 3 4.50 -11.52 3.79
C MET A 3 4.01 -12.61 2.83
N CYS A 4 3.08 -13.48 3.26
CA CYS A 4 2.51 -14.52 2.39
C CYS A 4 1.61 -13.97 1.27
N TYR A 5 1.24 -12.69 1.32
CA TYR A 5 0.44 -12.03 0.29
C TYR A 5 1.26 -11.22 -0.71
N CYS A 6 2.57 -11.05 -0.50
CA CYS A 6 3.41 -10.21 -1.36
C CYS A 6 3.92 -10.93 -2.61
N ASP A 7 3.80 -12.26 -2.70
CA ASP A 7 4.15 -13.11 -3.85
C ASP A 7 5.14 -12.55 -4.91
N LEU A 8 6.31 -12.10 -4.45
CA LEU A 8 7.31 -11.35 -5.23
C LEU A 8 7.81 -12.07 -6.49
N ASN A 9 7.76 -13.40 -6.48
CA ASN A 9 8.22 -14.25 -7.59
C ASN A 9 7.12 -14.55 -8.62
N HIS A 10 5.93 -13.95 -8.49
CA HIS A 10 4.82 -14.19 -9.40
C HIS A 10 5.02 -13.41 -10.71
N ASP A 11 4.84 -14.08 -11.86
CA ASP A 11 5.09 -13.51 -13.20
C ASP A 11 4.37 -12.17 -13.44
N ALA A 12 3.11 -12.06 -13.00
CA ALA A 12 2.35 -10.81 -13.11
C ALA A 12 3.04 -9.62 -12.41
N ILE A 13 3.63 -9.84 -11.23
CA ILE A 13 4.36 -8.81 -10.47
C ILE A 13 5.66 -8.45 -11.18
N ILE A 14 6.42 -9.46 -11.63
CA ILE A 14 7.68 -9.27 -12.35
C ILE A 14 7.43 -8.50 -13.66
N ASN A 15 6.44 -8.92 -14.45
CA ASN A 15 6.06 -8.26 -15.70
C ASN A 15 5.58 -6.82 -15.46
N GLN A 16 4.89 -6.56 -14.35
CA GLN A 16 4.51 -5.20 -13.98
C GLN A 16 5.75 -4.33 -13.74
N MET A 17 6.79 -4.86 -13.09
CA MET A 17 8.00 -4.10 -12.80
C MET A 17 8.77 -3.63 -14.03
N ASN A 18 8.69 -4.36 -15.14
CA ASN A 18 9.34 -3.97 -16.41
C ASN A 18 8.86 -2.60 -16.94
N HIS A 19 7.66 -2.13 -16.53
CA HIS A 19 7.15 -0.81 -16.90
C HIS A 19 7.89 0.34 -16.20
N TYR A 20 8.80 0.04 -15.27
CA TYR A 20 9.53 0.99 -14.44
C TYR A 20 11.05 0.89 -14.60
N ASP A 21 11.55 0.15 -15.59
CA ASP A 21 12.99 -0.07 -15.79
C ASP A 21 13.71 1.15 -16.37
N ASP A 22 12.96 2.07 -16.99
CA ASP A 22 13.47 3.31 -17.58
C ASP A 22 13.59 4.46 -16.57
N VAL A 23 13.10 4.28 -15.35
CA VAL A 23 13.06 5.33 -14.30
C VAL A 23 13.77 4.88 -13.01
N TYR A 24 14.30 5.84 -12.26
CA TYR A 24 15.11 5.57 -11.06
C TYR A 24 14.78 6.51 -9.89
N GLY A 25 15.18 6.11 -8.68
CA GLY A 25 15.08 6.93 -7.48
C GLY A 25 13.66 7.38 -7.14
N VAL A 26 13.49 8.66 -6.79
CA VAL A 26 12.18 9.25 -6.42
C VAL A 26 11.17 9.14 -7.56
N GLU A 27 11.61 9.23 -8.81
CA GLU A 27 10.70 9.18 -9.96
C GLU A 27 10.11 7.78 -10.12
N LYS A 28 10.94 6.73 -9.97
CA LYS A 28 10.46 5.33 -9.93
C LYS A 28 9.46 5.12 -8.80
N LEU A 29 9.78 5.60 -7.60
CA LEU A 29 8.89 5.52 -6.44
C LEU A 29 7.53 6.19 -6.69
N LYS A 30 7.55 7.43 -7.23
CA LYS A 30 6.32 8.16 -7.56
C LYS A 30 5.49 7.44 -8.62
N ARG A 31 6.12 6.92 -9.67
CA ARG A 31 5.43 6.22 -10.76
C ARG A 31 4.77 4.95 -10.25
N ILE A 32 5.49 4.10 -9.50
CA ILE A 32 4.92 2.91 -8.86
C ILE A 32 3.74 3.29 -7.96
N PHE A 33 3.91 4.31 -7.12
CA PHE A 33 2.86 4.77 -6.21
C PHE A 33 1.59 5.21 -6.94
N PHE A 34 1.73 6.10 -7.93
CA PHE A 34 0.58 6.65 -8.64
C PHE A 34 -0.11 5.63 -9.53
N ASP A 35 0.65 4.68 -10.09
CA ASP A 35 0.09 3.57 -10.83
C ASP A 35 -0.79 2.73 -9.91
N VAL A 36 -0.26 2.20 -8.80
CA VAL A 36 -1.06 1.39 -7.86
C VAL A 36 -2.26 2.16 -7.31
N LYS A 37 -2.06 3.45 -7.01
CA LYS A 37 -3.12 4.31 -6.47
C LYS A 37 -4.30 4.44 -7.44
N ASN A 38 -4.03 4.63 -8.73
CA ASN A 38 -5.04 5.04 -9.70
C ASN A 38 -5.47 3.95 -10.70
N SER A 39 -4.67 2.90 -10.90
CA SER A 39 -5.02 1.78 -11.80
C SER A 39 -5.88 0.72 -11.11
N ILE A 40 -5.84 0.66 -9.77
CA ILE A 40 -6.58 -0.31 -8.97
C ILE A 40 -7.77 0.39 -8.32
N TYR A 41 -8.99 -0.05 -8.61
CA TYR A 41 -10.20 0.50 -8.02
C TYR A 41 -10.31 0.18 -6.53
N TYR A 42 -10.68 1.18 -5.72
CA TYR A 42 -10.96 0.95 -4.30
C TYR A 42 -12.30 0.22 -4.11
N ASP A 43 -12.24 -0.99 -3.56
CA ASP A 43 -13.41 -1.83 -3.31
C ASP A 43 -13.46 -2.30 -1.85
N THR A 44 -14.38 -1.73 -1.05
CA THR A 44 -14.52 -2.02 0.38
C THR A 44 -15.07 -3.40 0.71
N PHE A 45 -15.58 -4.14 -0.27
CA PHE A 45 -16.29 -5.41 -0.08
C PHE A 45 -15.49 -6.65 -0.48
N THR A 46 -14.28 -6.44 -0.99
CA THR A 46 -13.36 -7.52 -1.35
C THR A 46 -12.84 -8.23 -0.11
N SER A 47 -12.72 -9.56 -0.20
CA SER A 47 -11.85 -10.32 0.68
C SER A 47 -10.39 -10.00 0.39
N MET A 48 -9.52 -10.19 1.37
CA MET A 48 -8.09 -9.95 1.23
C MET A 48 -7.49 -10.79 0.09
N GLN A 49 -6.67 -10.16 -0.74
CA GLN A 49 -6.06 -10.72 -1.96
C GLN A 49 -4.53 -10.66 -1.88
N ARG A 50 -3.87 -11.55 -2.63
CA ARG A 50 -2.42 -11.43 -2.89
C ARG A 50 -2.14 -10.20 -3.77
N ALA A 51 -0.89 -9.75 -3.80
CA ALA A 51 -0.47 -8.64 -4.64
C ALA A 51 -0.75 -8.94 -6.12
N SER A 52 -0.39 -10.14 -6.59
CA SER A 52 -0.66 -10.55 -7.97
C SER A 52 -2.17 -10.57 -8.31
N GLU A 53 -3.00 -11.05 -7.40
CA GLU A 53 -4.47 -11.09 -7.56
C GLU A 53 -5.04 -9.67 -7.64
N THR A 54 -4.59 -8.78 -6.75
CA THR A 54 -5.01 -7.37 -6.73
C THR A 54 -4.66 -6.67 -8.05
N LEU A 55 -3.44 -6.93 -8.55
CA LEU A 55 -2.96 -6.40 -9.82
C LEU A 55 -3.82 -6.89 -11.00
N VAL A 56 -4.07 -8.20 -11.08
CA VAL A 56 -4.83 -8.81 -12.19
C VAL A 56 -6.31 -8.42 -12.15
N MET A 57 -6.91 -8.39 -10.96
CA MET A 57 -8.33 -8.06 -10.78
C MET A 57 -8.61 -6.56 -10.96
N GLY A 58 -7.58 -5.71 -10.84
CA GLY A 58 -7.72 -4.26 -10.98
C GLY A 58 -8.56 -3.61 -9.87
N ARG A 59 -8.75 -4.29 -8.73
CA ARG A 59 -9.51 -3.78 -7.59
C ARG A 59 -9.00 -4.35 -6.26
N GLY A 60 -9.16 -3.60 -5.18
CA GLY A 60 -8.79 -4.03 -3.84
C GLY A 60 -9.16 -3.01 -2.78
N ASN A 61 -9.21 -3.43 -1.52
CA ASN A 61 -9.44 -2.52 -0.39
C ASN A 61 -8.11 -1.85 0.04
N ASN A 62 -8.12 -1.17 1.19
CA ASN A 62 -6.93 -0.47 1.72
C ASN A 62 -5.73 -1.41 1.95
N ILE A 63 -5.93 -2.62 2.49
CA ILE A 63 -4.80 -3.52 2.73
C ILE A 63 -4.26 -4.09 1.42
N ASP A 64 -5.13 -4.52 0.51
CA ASP A 64 -4.75 -5.15 -0.75
C ASP A 64 -3.88 -4.21 -1.61
N LYS A 65 -4.33 -2.95 -1.76
CA LYS A 65 -3.60 -1.94 -2.54
C LYS A 65 -2.24 -1.60 -1.92
N ASN A 66 -2.14 -1.54 -0.58
CA ASN A 66 -0.87 -1.26 0.08
C ASN A 66 0.07 -2.48 0.09
N ILE A 67 -0.45 -3.70 0.07
CA ILE A 67 0.34 -4.92 -0.15
C ILE A 67 0.92 -4.93 -1.56
N LEU A 68 0.12 -4.62 -2.58
CA LEU A 68 0.62 -4.50 -3.95
C LEU A 68 1.69 -3.40 -4.07
N LEU A 69 1.45 -2.22 -3.48
CA LEU A 69 2.44 -1.13 -3.45
C LEU A 69 3.75 -1.58 -2.79
N TYR A 70 3.66 -2.18 -1.60
CA TYR A 70 4.83 -2.68 -0.88
C TYR A 70 5.59 -3.72 -1.70
N THR A 71 4.88 -4.64 -2.34
CA THR A 71 5.44 -5.70 -3.18
C THR A 71 6.28 -5.13 -4.33
N LEU A 72 5.71 -4.18 -5.08
CA LEU A 72 6.40 -3.54 -6.20
C LEU A 72 7.57 -2.68 -5.72
N LEU A 73 7.43 -1.97 -4.61
CA LEU A 73 8.53 -1.20 -4.03
C LEU A 73 9.67 -2.10 -3.52
N LYS A 74 9.36 -3.25 -2.93
CA LYS A 74 10.38 -4.23 -2.51
C LYS A 74 11.12 -4.81 -3.71
N LEU A 75 10.41 -5.20 -4.76
CA LEU A 75 11.03 -5.69 -5.99
C LEU A 75 11.84 -4.60 -6.71
N GLY A 76 11.44 -3.33 -6.56
CA GLY A 76 12.20 -2.15 -6.97
C GLY A 76 13.34 -1.73 -6.03
N GLU A 77 13.71 -2.58 -5.06
CA GLU A 77 14.83 -2.38 -4.12
C GLU A 77 14.69 -1.17 -3.18
N PHE A 78 13.47 -0.71 -2.90
CA PHE A 78 13.24 0.34 -1.91
C PHE A 78 13.24 -0.22 -0.48
N ASP A 79 13.90 0.51 0.45
CA ASP A 79 13.76 0.26 1.88
C ASP A 79 12.40 0.73 2.37
N CYS A 80 11.42 -0.16 2.30
CA CYS A 80 10.05 0.12 2.69
C CYS A 80 9.47 -0.89 3.68
N HIS A 81 8.42 -0.48 4.38
CA HIS A 81 7.69 -1.29 5.34
C HIS A 81 6.19 -1.00 5.27
N ILE A 82 5.37 -2.04 5.34
CA ILE A 82 3.95 -1.87 5.65
C ILE A 82 3.83 -1.43 7.11
N LYS A 83 3.01 -0.42 7.33
CA LYS A 83 2.66 0.11 8.65
C LYS A 83 1.15 0.12 8.80
N CYS A 84 0.68 0.21 10.04
CA CYS A 84 -0.74 0.25 10.36
C CYS A 84 -1.04 1.40 11.33
N ALA A 85 -2.20 2.01 11.17
CA ALA A 85 -2.76 2.95 12.12
C ALA A 85 -4.20 2.57 12.46
N LEU A 86 -4.60 2.79 13.71
CA LEU A 86 -6.00 2.72 14.12
C LEU A 86 -6.64 4.09 13.87
N VAL A 87 -7.66 4.10 13.03
CA VAL A 87 -8.37 5.34 12.64
C VAL A 87 -9.87 5.20 12.83
N THR A 88 -10.57 6.32 12.96
CA THR A 88 -12.03 6.39 12.84
C THR A 88 -12.43 7.32 11.70
N ASP A 89 -13.43 6.93 10.90
CA ASP A 89 -14.02 7.81 9.86
C ASP A 89 -14.88 8.89 10.52
N ASN A 90 -14.48 10.15 10.37
CA ASN A 90 -15.19 11.31 10.91
C ASN A 90 -16.35 11.79 10.02
N THR A 91 -16.46 11.26 8.81
CA THR A 91 -17.26 11.84 7.72
C THR A 91 -18.35 10.91 7.21
N LYS A 92 -18.33 9.63 7.62
CA LYS A 92 -19.23 8.55 7.16
C LYS A 92 -19.17 8.32 5.65
N ARG A 93 -18.07 8.71 4.99
CA ARG A 93 -17.85 8.49 3.56
C ARG A 93 -17.42 7.05 3.27
N LEU A 94 -16.86 6.36 4.26
CA LEU A 94 -16.61 4.93 4.17
C LEU A 94 -17.90 4.20 4.57
N ILE A 95 -18.68 3.83 3.54
CA ILE A 95 -20.06 3.30 3.60
C ILE A 95 -20.26 2.12 4.59
N SER A 96 -19.19 1.47 5.08
CA SER A 96 -19.27 0.30 5.95
C SER A 96 -18.72 0.45 7.38
N ARG A 97 -18.18 1.61 7.81
CA ARG A 97 -17.36 1.68 9.05
C ARG A 97 -17.58 2.88 9.97
N SER A 98 -18.72 3.56 9.89
CA SER A 98 -19.00 4.72 10.75
C SER A 98 -18.83 4.38 12.24
N ASN A 99 -18.02 5.15 12.96
CA ASN A 99 -17.75 5.06 14.40
C ASN A 99 -17.03 3.79 14.90
N LYS A 100 -16.53 2.91 14.03
CA LYS A 100 -15.65 1.80 14.44
C LYS A 100 -14.18 2.21 14.26
N GLU A 101 -13.31 1.71 15.14
CA GLU A 101 -11.87 1.75 14.88
C GLU A 101 -11.54 0.82 13.71
N ILE A 102 -10.70 1.32 12.81
CA ILE A 102 -10.34 0.68 11.56
C ILE A 102 -8.82 0.57 11.54
N SER A 103 -8.31 -0.64 11.31
CA SER A 103 -6.91 -0.82 10.91
C SER A 103 -6.72 -0.28 9.50
N TRP A 104 -5.87 0.73 9.38
CA TRP A 104 -5.56 1.44 8.15
C TRP A 104 -4.10 1.26 7.81
N TYR A 105 -3.84 0.61 6.68
CA TYR A 105 -2.51 0.24 6.23
C TYR A 105 -1.95 1.27 5.27
N TYR A 106 -0.65 1.47 5.33
CA TYR A 106 0.12 2.36 4.47
C TYR A 106 1.54 1.84 4.34
N VAL A 107 2.29 2.34 3.35
CA VAL A 107 3.70 2.01 3.18
C VAL A 107 4.56 3.18 3.62
N GLU A 108 5.55 2.92 4.45
CA GLU A 108 6.60 3.87 4.81
C GLU A 108 7.87 3.51 4.05
N VAL A 109 8.48 4.48 3.38
CA VAL A 109 9.74 4.32 2.63
C VAL A 109 10.83 5.18 3.25
N SER A 110 11.96 4.56 3.58
CA SER A 110 13.19 5.25 3.98
C SER A 110 13.95 5.69 2.72
N TYR A 111 14.04 6.99 2.46
CA TYR A 111 14.74 7.52 1.30
C TYR A 111 15.61 8.73 1.68
N PHE A 112 16.92 8.61 1.48
CA PHE A 112 17.93 9.59 1.91
C PHE A 112 17.74 10.09 3.36
N GLY A 113 17.53 9.16 4.30
CA GLY A 113 17.38 9.47 5.72
C GLY A 113 16.05 10.14 6.10
N ARG A 114 15.06 10.15 5.19
CA ARG A 114 13.70 10.65 5.45
C ARG A 114 12.69 9.52 5.31
N ALA A 115 11.68 9.52 6.17
CA ALA A 115 10.51 8.67 6.02
C ALA A 115 9.50 9.35 5.09
N ILE A 116 9.06 8.62 4.06
CA ILE A 116 8.00 9.03 3.13
C ILE A 116 6.81 8.11 3.36
N ILE A 117 5.64 8.68 3.65
CA ILE A 117 4.41 7.92 3.86
C ILE A 117 3.63 7.87 2.54
N LEU A 118 3.22 6.67 2.15
CA LEU A 118 2.49 6.41 0.92
C LEU A 118 1.20 5.65 1.23
N ASP A 119 0.06 6.27 0.96
CA ASP A 119 -1.26 5.63 1.00
C ASP A 119 -1.85 5.50 -0.41
N ALA A 120 -1.91 4.25 -0.90
CA ALA A 120 -2.46 3.95 -2.22
C ALA A 120 -4.00 3.78 -2.24
N SER A 121 -4.70 3.91 -1.12
CA SER A 121 -6.07 3.40 -0.93
C SER A 121 -7.06 3.94 -1.95
N PHE A 122 -7.26 5.25 -1.97
CA PHE A 122 -8.30 5.86 -2.79
C PHE A 122 -7.78 6.21 -4.18
N ASP A 123 -8.38 5.62 -5.20
CA ASP A 123 -8.21 6.03 -6.59
C ASP A 123 -8.99 7.34 -6.87
N SER A 124 -8.61 8.01 -7.96
CA SER A 124 -9.25 9.28 -8.37
C SER A 124 -10.77 9.17 -8.58
N GLY A 125 -11.26 8.01 -9.04
CA GLY A 125 -12.68 7.76 -9.24
C GLY A 125 -13.45 7.74 -7.92
N PHE A 126 -12.95 6.98 -6.95
CA PHE A 126 -13.50 6.95 -5.59
C PHE A 126 -13.44 8.33 -4.92
N MET A 127 -12.29 8.99 -4.97
CA MET A 127 -12.10 10.32 -4.35
C MET A 127 -13.14 11.32 -4.86
N ARG A 128 -13.34 11.38 -6.18
CA ARG A 128 -14.34 12.24 -6.81
C ARG A 128 -15.77 11.88 -6.37
N ALA A 129 -16.13 10.59 -6.37
CA ALA A 129 -17.48 10.14 -6.01
C ALA A 129 -17.80 10.38 -4.52
N ALA A 130 -16.81 10.22 -3.64
CA ALA A 130 -16.96 10.40 -2.21
C ALA A 130 -16.82 11.88 -1.77
N GLY A 131 -16.36 12.77 -2.65
CA GLY A 131 -16.05 14.16 -2.33
C GLY A 131 -14.89 14.26 -1.34
N ILE A 132 -13.83 13.50 -1.61
CA ILE A 132 -12.57 13.44 -0.85
C ILE A 132 -11.45 14.01 -1.71
N GLU A 133 -10.57 14.80 -1.10
CA GLU A 133 -9.34 15.33 -1.68
C GLU A 133 -8.14 15.02 -0.78
N CYS A 134 -6.94 14.96 -1.35
CA CYS A 134 -5.69 14.83 -0.59
C CYS A 134 -5.01 16.20 -0.55
N LYS A 135 -4.88 16.80 0.64
CA LYS A 135 -4.17 18.08 0.85
C LYS A 135 -2.69 17.89 1.21
N GLY A 136 -2.14 16.74 0.85
CA GLY A 136 -0.73 16.41 1.09
C GLY A 136 0.21 17.33 0.29
N ASN A 137 1.49 17.27 0.61
CA ASN A 137 2.52 17.89 -0.21
C ASN A 137 2.93 16.92 -1.33
N ASP A 138 3.58 17.40 -2.40
CA ASP A 138 3.98 16.57 -3.56
C ASP A 138 4.97 15.43 -3.27
N LYS A 139 5.36 15.27 -1.99
CA LYS A 139 6.39 14.34 -1.51
C LYS A 139 5.87 13.36 -0.46
N ASP A 140 4.67 13.59 0.09
CA ASP A 140 4.09 12.80 1.18
C ASP A 140 2.59 12.63 0.93
N TYR A 141 2.18 11.39 0.75
CA TYR A 141 0.80 11.00 0.46
C TYR A 141 0.18 10.29 1.66
N ASP A 142 0.45 10.82 2.86
CA ASP A 142 -0.12 10.36 4.12
C ASP A 142 -1.66 10.38 4.07
N PHE A 143 -2.27 9.30 4.55
CA PHE A 143 -3.71 9.19 4.73
C PHE A 143 -4.27 10.26 5.67
N SER A 144 -3.46 10.82 6.56
CA SER A 144 -3.85 11.93 7.43
C SER A 144 -4.16 13.23 6.68
N CYS A 145 -3.75 13.32 5.41
CA CYS A 145 -3.99 14.47 4.53
C CYS A 145 -5.33 14.39 3.76
N TYR A 146 -6.08 13.29 3.86
CA TYR A 146 -7.39 13.20 3.23
C TYR A 146 -8.42 14.07 3.94
N CYS A 147 -9.10 14.90 3.17
CA CYS A 147 -10.17 15.78 3.63
C CYS A 147 -11.39 15.63 2.73
N THR A 148 -12.58 15.90 3.25
CA THR A 148 -13.76 16.13 2.40
C THR A 148 -13.69 17.51 1.75
N ASN A 149 -14.45 17.70 0.66
CA ASN A 149 -14.50 18.98 -0.07
C ASN A 149 -14.92 20.19 0.80
N ASP A 150 -15.59 19.95 1.93
CA ASP A 150 -15.94 20.97 2.92
C ASP A 150 -14.82 21.25 3.95
N GLY A 151 -13.65 20.64 3.77
CA GLY A 151 -12.44 20.86 4.58
C GLY A 151 -12.31 19.98 5.82
N ARG A 152 -13.25 19.08 6.13
CA ARG A 152 -13.14 18.19 7.30
C ARG A 152 -12.15 17.06 7.03
N LYS A 153 -11.30 16.74 8.03
CA LYS A 153 -10.41 15.57 7.96
C LYS A 153 -11.22 14.28 7.87
N LEU A 154 -10.88 13.42 6.92
CA LEU A 154 -11.52 12.12 6.72
C LEU A 154 -11.33 11.23 7.96
N PHE A 155 -10.09 11.16 8.44
CA PHE A 155 -9.70 10.30 9.55
C PHE A 155 -9.39 11.07 10.82
N ASN A 156 -9.77 10.49 11.95
CA ASN A 156 -9.14 10.77 13.24
C ASN A 156 -8.18 9.62 13.56
N VAL A 157 -6.90 9.92 13.69
CA VAL A 157 -5.85 8.93 13.97
C VAL A 157 -5.78 8.69 15.47
N ARG A 158 -6.16 7.50 15.92
CA ARG A 158 -6.15 7.13 17.34
C ARG A 158 -4.77 6.68 17.79
N LYS A 159 -4.11 5.86 16.98
CA LYS A 159 -2.80 5.28 17.28
C LYS A 159 -2.09 4.89 16.00
N ARG A 160 -0.80 5.17 15.89
CA ARG A 160 0.07 4.53 14.90
C ARG A 160 0.70 3.30 15.54
N LEU A 161 0.59 2.16 14.87
CA LEU A 161 1.16 0.89 15.33
C LEU A 161 2.55 0.73 14.73
N VAL A 162 3.54 0.52 15.59
CA VAL A 162 4.88 0.11 15.17
C VAL A 162 4.87 -1.41 15.13
N GLU A 163 4.98 -2.01 13.94
CA GLU A 163 5.32 -3.42 13.86
C GLU A 163 6.79 -3.56 14.29
N ASN A 164 7.02 -4.23 15.41
CA ASN A 164 8.36 -4.63 15.80
C ASN A 164 8.86 -5.68 14.78
N LYS A 165 10.06 -5.46 14.25
CA LYS A 165 10.77 -6.40 13.37
C LYS A 165 11.13 -7.67 14.15
N GLU A 166 10.21 -8.59 14.30
CA GLU A 166 10.52 -9.99 14.60
C GLU A 166 9.66 -10.86 13.70
N GLU A 167 10.14 -11.07 12.48
CA GLU A 167 9.89 -12.24 11.61
C GLU A 167 10.65 -11.99 10.29
N GLU A 168 11.98 -11.96 10.37
CA GLU A 168 12.81 -12.37 9.22
C GLU A 168 12.53 -13.87 9.02
N LEU A 169 11.63 -14.19 8.11
CA LEU A 169 11.58 -15.53 7.55
C LEU A 169 12.87 -15.71 6.74
N ASP A 170 13.75 -16.57 7.26
CA ASP A 170 14.94 -17.09 6.61
C ASP A 170 14.64 -17.50 5.15
N LEU A 171 14.95 -16.61 4.20
CA LEU A 171 14.91 -16.91 2.76
C LEU A 171 16.14 -17.70 2.28
N ASN A 172 17.01 -18.16 3.21
CA ASN A 172 18.24 -18.90 2.91
C ASN A 172 18.16 -20.42 3.15
N GLY A 173 16.96 -21.00 3.22
CA GLY A 173 16.76 -22.39 3.64
C GLY A 173 16.56 -23.47 2.56
N TYR A 174 16.54 -23.16 1.27
CA TYR A 174 16.32 -24.17 0.22
C TYR A 174 17.53 -24.35 -0.71
N ILE A 175 18.60 -24.94 -0.17
CA ILE A 175 19.58 -25.66 -0.98
C ILE A 175 19.09 -27.11 -1.06
N PRO A 176 18.64 -27.61 -2.23
CA PRO A 176 18.40 -29.03 -2.38
C PRO A 176 19.74 -29.74 -2.31
N SER A 177 20.01 -30.41 -1.20
CA SER A 177 21.15 -31.30 -1.05
C SER A 177 21.05 -32.41 -2.08
N ARG A 178 21.87 -32.32 -3.13
CA ARG A 178 22.38 -33.49 -3.83
C ARG A 178 23.23 -34.29 -2.84
N VAL A 179 22.78 -35.48 -2.47
CA VAL A 179 23.60 -36.62 -2.05
C VAL A 179 22.85 -37.85 -2.58
N ALA A 180 23.17 -38.41 -3.75
CA ALA A 180 24.29 -39.31 -4.00
C ALA A 180 24.37 -40.47 -2.99
N MET A 181 23.55 -41.51 -3.23
CA MET A 181 23.96 -42.92 -3.20
C MET A 181 23.11 -43.70 -4.19
#